data_AF-A0A813K1J9-F1
#
_entry.id   AF-A0A813K1J9-F1
#
_cell.length_a   1.000
_cell.length_b   1.000
_cell.length_c   1.000
_cell.angle_alpha   90.00
_cell.angle_beta   90.00
_cell.angle_gamma   90.00
#
_symmetry.space_group_name_H-M   'P 1'
#
loop_
_entity.id
_entity.type
_entity.pdbx_description
1 polymer ?
#
loop_
_entity_poly.entity_id
_entity_poly.type
_entity_poly.pdbx_seq_one_letter_code
_entity_poly.pdbx_strand_id
1 'polypeptide(L)'
;DGLSSASNVGQVLRTAYHLGVNSVVASPEAWSCLNGRASRVSMGWMYRMSFHMADPLPATIVALKELGVRVYAAENQFSRPVMPHQPLGDRRWALVVGSEGHGVSPE
;
A
#
# COMPACT_ATOMS: atom_id res chain seq x y z
N ASP A 1 3.32 5.16 1.55
CA ASP A 1 3.82 6.51 1.82
C ASP A 1 5.34 6.50 1.82
N GLY A 2 5.99 7.35 1.02
CA GLY A 2 7.45 7.50 1.01
C GLY A 2 8.28 6.28 0.62
N LEU A 3 7.72 5.28 -0.07
CA LEU A 3 8.50 4.13 -0.56
C LEU A 3 9.38 4.53 -1.75
N SER A 4 10.62 4.94 -1.47
CA SER A 4 11.61 5.39 -2.47
C SER A 4 12.53 4.28 -3.00
N SER A 5 12.22 3.02 -2.73
CA SER A 5 13.00 1.86 -3.18
C SER A 5 12.17 0.92 -4.04
N ALA A 6 12.56 0.77 -5.31
CA ALA A 6 11.96 -0.22 -6.22
C ALA A 6 12.06 -1.67 -5.72
N SER A 7 13.04 -1.99 -4.87
CA SER A 7 13.12 -3.31 -4.22
C SER A 7 11.99 -3.48 -3.21
N ASN A 8 11.79 -2.49 -2.33
CA ASN A 8 10.75 -2.55 -1.29
C ASN A 8 9.36 -2.57 -1.94
N VAL A 9 9.15 -1.73 -2.95
CA VAL A 9 7.92 -1.74 -3.75
C VAL A 9 7.68 -3.13 -4.33
N GLY A 10 8.65 -3.73 -5.02
CA GLY A 10 8.49 -5.08 -5.59
C GLY A 10 8.17 -6.15 -4.54
N GLN A 11 8.81 -6.11 -3.37
CA GLN A 11 8.53 -7.05 -2.28
C GLN A 11 7.11 -6.90 -1.73
N VAL A 12 6.67 -5.67 -1.49
CA VAL A 12 5.30 -5.37 -1.03
C VAL A 12 4.28 -5.84 -2.06
N LEU A 13 4.48 -5.56 -3.34
CA LEU A 13 3.57 -5.98 -4.41
C LEU A 13 3.45 -7.50 -4.49
N ARG A 14 4.56 -8.23 -4.37
CA ARG A 14 4.55 -9.71 -4.35
C ARG A 14 3.68 -10.23 -3.22
N THR A 15 3.88 -9.72 -2.00
CA THR A 15 3.11 -10.14 -0.83
C THR A 15 1.64 -9.76 -0.96
N ALA A 16 1.37 -8.52 -1.37
CA ALA A 16 0.01 -8.00 -1.54
C ALA A 16 -0.81 -8.87 -2.52
N TYR A 17 -0.21 -9.25 -3.66
CA TYR A 17 -0.87 -10.12 -4.62
C TYR A 17 -1.27 -11.48 -4.04
N HIS A 18 -0.38 -12.13 -3.28
CA HIS A 18 -0.69 -13.42 -2.64
C HIS A 18 -1.71 -13.30 -1.50
N LEU A 19 -1.87 -12.10 -0.94
CA LEU A 19 -2.95 -11.78 0.00
C LEU A 19 -4.26 -11.41 -0.70
N GLY A 20 -4.33 -11.50 -2.04
CA GLY A 20 -5.53 -11.22 -2.82
C GLY A 20 -5.75 -9.74 -3.15
N VAL A 21 -4.76 -8.88 -2.92
CA VAL A 21 -4.80 -7.47 -3.31
C VAL A 21 -4.45 -7.35 -4.78
N ASN A 22 -5.32 -6.73 -5.57
CA ASN A 22 -5.14 -6.56 -7.01
C ASN A 22 -5.11 -5.09 -7.46
N SER A 23 -5.38 -4.13 -6.57
CA SER A 23 -5.30 -2.70 -6.85
C SER A 23 -4.40 -2.00 -5.84
N VAL A 24 -3.54 -1.11 -6.33
CA VAL A 24 -2.54 -0.40 -5.53
C VAL A 24 -2.65 1.09 -5.80
N VAL A 25 -2.78 1.86 -4.73
CA VAL A 25 -2.65 3.31 -4.74
C VAL A 25 -1.22 3.66 -4.33
N ALA A 26 -0.51 4.41 -5.17
CA ALA A 26 0.89 4.79 -4.94
C ALA A 26 1.02 6.30 -4.82
N SER A 27 1.84 6.76 -3.85
CA SER A 27 2.30 8.15 -3.80
C SER A 27 3.21 8.46 -5.00
N PRO A 28 3.51 9.73 -5.31
CA PRO A 28 4.37 10.09 -6.43
C PRO A 28 5.76 9.43 -6.37
N GLU A 29 6.33 9.31 -5.17
CA GLU A 29 7.64 8.67 -4.95
C GLU A 29 7.57 7.17 -5.24
N ALA A 30 6.54 6.49 -4.71
CA ALA A 30 6.33 5.07 -4.94
C ALA A 30 6.02 4.79 -6.41
N TRP A 31 5.29 5.68 -7.08
CA TRP A 31 4.99 5.60 -8.51
C TRP A 31 6.27 5.61 -9.36
N SER A 32 7.22 6.50 -9.04
CA SER A 32 8.52 6.56 -9.73
C SER A 32 9.35 5.26 -9.60
N CYS A 33 9.07 4.47 -8.57
CA CYS A 33 9.71 3.19 -8.30
C CYS A 33 9.07 2.00 -9.05
N LEU A 34 7.94 2.19 -9.74
CA LEU A 34 7.23 1.16 -10.51
C LEU A 34 7.94 0.85 -11.85
N ASN A 35 9.20 0.42 -11.78
CA ASN A 35 10.05 0.17 -12.94
C ASN A 35 10.45 -1.31 -13.08
N GLY A 36 11.30 -1.61 -14.06
CA GLY A 36 11.75 -2.98 -14.35
C GLY A 36 12.41 -3.71 -13.15
N ARG A 37 13.00 -2.98 -12.20
CA ARG A 37 13.51 -3.58 -10.96
C ARG A 37 12.37 -4.04 -10.06
N ALA A 38 11.36 -3.20 -9.83
CA ALA A 38 10.18 -3.56 -9.04
C ALA A 38 9.44 -4.75 -9.67
N SER A 39 9.32 -4.78 -11.00
CA SER A 39 8.75 -5.92 -11.73
C SER A 39 9.49 -7.23 -11.44
N ARG A 40 10.82 -7.26 -11.56
CA ARG A 40 11.63 -8.45 -11.25
C ARG A 40 11.49 -8.89 -9.79
N VAL A 41 11.56 -7.96 -8.85
CA VAL A 41 11.46 -8.27 -7.42
C VAL A 41 10.06 -8.75 -7.04
N SER A 42 9.02 -8.22 -7.70
CA SER A 42 7.65 -8.70 -7.55
C SER A 42 7.42 -10.11 -8.12
N MET A 43 8.42 -10.68 -8.80
CA MET A 43 8.32 -11.93 -9.58
C MET A 43 7.24 -11.85 -10.67
N GLY A 44 7.08 -10.69 -11.30
CA GLY A 44 6.12 -10.45 -12.38
C GLY A 44 4.66 -10.29 -11.92
N TRP A 45 4.34 -10.47 -10.64
CA TRP A 45 2.98 -10.31 -10.13
C TRP A 45 2.44 -8.89 -10.26
N MET A 46 3.33 -7.89 -10.30
CA MET A 46 2.99 -6.51 -10.63
C MET A 46 2.13 -6.38 -11.90
N TYR A 47 2.37 -7.19 -12.95
CA TYR A 47 1.59 -7.12 -14.20
C TYR A 47 0.15 -7.63 -14.06
N ARG A 48 -0.21 -8.22 -12.92
CA ARG A 48 -1.58 -8.68 -12.61
C ARG A 48 -2.33 -7.71 -11.70
N MET A 49 -1.75 -6.54 -11.42
CA MET A 49 -2.31 -5.54 -10.52
C MET A 49 -2.64 -4.25 -11.28
N SER A 50 -3.65 -3.51 -10.80
CA SER A 50 -3.97 -2.16 -11.23
C SER A 50 -3.27 -1.14 -10.35
N PHE A 51 -2.74 -0.07 -10.96
CA PHE A 51 -2.03 0.99 -10.26
C PHE A 51 -2.74 2.32 -10.44
N HIS A 52 -2.85 3.08 -9.35
CA HIS A 52 -3.43 4.41 -9.31
C HIS A 52 -2.44 5.35 -8.63
N MET A 53 -2.08 6.43 -9.30
CA MET A 53 -1.25 7.47 -8.70
C MET A 53 -2.13 8.39 -7.85
N ALA A 54 -1.73 8.61 -6.61
CA ALA A 54 -2.37 9.56 -5.71
C ALA A 54 -1.46 10.78 -5.52
N ASP A 55 -1.96 11.95 -5.89
CA ASP A 55 -1.27 13.23 -5.74
C ASP A 55 -2.28 14.32 -5.37
N PRO A 56 -2.41 14.69 -4.08
CA PRO A 56 -1.68 14.18 -2.92
C PRO A 56 -2.32 12.91 -2.32
N LEU A 57 -1.50 12.07 -1.66
CA LEU A 57 -1.95 10.82 -1.03
C LEU A 57 -3.04 11.02 0.06
N PRO A 58 -2.93 12.01 0.97
CA PRO A 58 -3.96 12.25 1.99
C PRO A 58 -5.36 12.50 1.42
N ALA A 59 -5.46 13.26 0.33
CA ALA A 59 -6.75 13.53 -0.32
C ALA A 59 -7.40 12.24 -0.86
N THR A 60 -6.59 11.34 -1.41
CA THR A 60 -7.07 10.03 -1.87
C THR A 60 -7.52 9.15 -0.70
N ILE A 61 -6.81 9.18 0.43
CA ILE A 61 -7.22 8.46 1.65
C ILE A 61 -8.55 8.98 2.18
N VAL A 62 -8.78 10.29 2.18
CA VAL A 62 -10.07 10.89 2.57
C VAL A 62 -11.18 10.40 1.64
N ALA A 63 -10.99 10.46 0.32
CA ALA A 63 -11.98 9.97 -0.64
C ALA A 63 -12.29 8.47 -0.45
N LEU A 64 -11.29 7.64 -0.15
CA LEU A 64 -11.50 6.22 0.15
C LEU A 64 -12.36 6.02 1.41
N LYS A 65 -12.11 6.79 2.47
CA LYS A 65 -12.91 6.75 3.70
C LYS A 65 -14.37 7.16 3.43
N GLU A 66 -14.60 8.19 2.62
CA GLU A 66 -15.94 8.64 2.22
C GLU A 66 -16.71 7.58 1.42
N LEU A 67 -16.00 6.74 0.64
CA LEU A 67 -16.56 5.59 -0.07
C LEU A 67 -16.80 4.36 0.83
N GLY A 68 -16.59 4.50 2.15
CA GLY A 68 -16.76 3.44 3.13
C GLY A 68 -15.61 2.42 3.13
N VAL A 69 -14.45 2.75 2.57
CA VAL A 69 -13.26 1.89 2.65
C VAL A 69 -12.59 2.08 4.00
N ARG A 70 -12.43 0.99 4.75
CA ARG A 70 -11.74 1.01 6.03
C ARG A 70 -10.23 1.09 5.82
N VAL A 71 -9.62 2.18 6.25
CA VAL A 71 -8.18 2.40 6.09
C VAL A 71 -7.42 2.01 7.36
N TYR A 72 -6.42 1.16 7.20
CA TYR A 72 -5.45 0.77 8.21
C TYR A 72 -4.09 1.36 7.86
N ALA A 73 -3.25 1.62 8.86
CA ALA A 73 -1.87 2.05 8.67
C ALA A 73 -0.93 1.11 9.41
N ALA A 74 0.14 0.67 8.74
CA ALA A 74 1.23 -0.07 9.37
C ALA A 74 2.23 0.93 9.95
N GLU A 75 2.13 1.17 11.26
CA GLU A 75 2.91 2.16 12.00
C GLU A 75 3.45 1.57 13.31
N ASN A 76 4.62 2.03 13.75
CA ASN A 76 5.24 1.57 14.99
C ASN A 76 4.86 2.47 16.17
N GLN A 77 4.59 3.75 15.89
CA GLN A 77 4.21 4.73 16.90
C GLN A 77 2.69 4.76 17.08
N PHE A 78 2.23 4.68 18.33
CA PHE A 78 0.80 4.72 18.69
C PHE A 78 -0.06 3.60 18.08
N SER A 79 0.55 2.48 17.67
CA SER A 79 -0.18 1.35 17.12
C SER A 79 -0.66 0.37 18.19
N ARG A 80 -1.80 -0.27 17.92
CA ARG A 80 -2.23 -1.46 18.65
C ARG A 80 -1.69 -2.68 17.90
N PRO A 81 -1.20 -3.72 18.60
CA PRO A 81 -0.82 -4.97 17.95
C PRO A 81 -1.95 -5.45 17.04
N VAL A 82 -1.58 -5.87 15.82
CA VAL A 82 -2.54 -6.45 14.88
C VAL A 82 -3.05 -7.75 15.49
N MET A 83 -4.23 -7.70 16.10
CA MET A 83 -4.94 -8.90 16.53
C MET A 83 -5.30 -9.74 15.30
N PRO A 84 -5.40 -11.07 15.40
CA PRO A 84 -5.86 -11.91 14.30
C PRO A 84 -7.22 -11.43 13.83
N HIS A 85 -7.24 -10.66 12.74
CA HIS A 85 -8.47 -10.19 12.15
C HIS A 85 -8.93 -11.30 11.21
N GLN A 86 -10.01 -11.99 11.55
CA GLN A 86 -10.78 -12.69 10.53
C GLN A 86 -11.40 -11.59 9.66
N PRO A 87 -11.07 -11.50 8.35
CA PRO A 87 -11.78 -10.60 7.47
C PRO A 87 -13.20 -11.13 7.31
N LEU A 88 -14.07 -10.75 8.25
CA LEU A 88 -15.48 -11.08 8.24
C LEU A 88 -16.13 -10.30 7.09
N GLY A 89 -16.22 -10.93 5.93
CA GLY A 89 -17.11 -10.59 4.81
C GLY A 89 -16.80 -9.30 4.04
N ASP A 90 -16.22 -8.27 4.66
CA ASP A 90 -16.06 -6.97 4.02
C ASP A 90 -14.70 -6.82 3.33
N ARG A 91 -14.74 -6.72 2.00
CA ARG A 91 -13.57 -6.52 1.13
C ARG A 91 -13.22 -5.04 0.94
N ARG A 92 -13.90 -4.13 1.64
CA ARG A 92 -13.68 -2.68 1.55
C ARG A 92 -12.67 -2.22 2.59
N TRP A 93 -11.41 -2.58 2.38
CA TRP A 93 -10.31 -2.08 3.21
C TRP A 93 -9.10 -1.68 2.38
N ALA A 94 -8.27 -0.81 2.95
CA ALA A 94 -6.98 -0.42 2.41
C ALA A 94 -5.93 -0.43 3.53
N LEU A 95 -4.71 -0.87 3.23
CA LEU A 95 -3.56 -0.83 4.13
C LEU A 95 -2.53 0.17 3.59
N VAL A 96 -2.26 1.20 4.37
CA VAL A 96 -1.20 2.16 4.10
C VAL A 96 0.11 1.61 4.66
N VAL A 97 1.10 1.46 3.80
CA VAL A 97 2.45 1.04 4.15
C VAL A 97 3.38 2.22 4.01
N GLY A 98 4.02 2.61 5.12
CA GLY A 98 4.99 3.70 5.18
C GLY A 98 6.41 3.26 4.83
N SER A 99 7.32 4.23 4.75
CA SER A 99 8.75 3.94 4.60
C SER A 99 9.31 3.33 5.88
N GLU A 100 10.30 2.45 5.78
CA GLU A 100 10.87 1.77 6.95
C GLU A 100 11.53 2.76 7.94
N GLY A 101 12.08 3.88 7.44
CA GLY A 101 12.76 4.88 8.26
C GLY A 101 11.83 5.92 8.89
N HIS A 102 10.88 6.46 8.13
CA HIS A 102 10.02 7.57 8.58
C HIS A 102 8.58 7.12 8.92
N GLY A 103 8.22 5.86 8.66
CA GLY A 103 6.86 5.37 8.84
C GLY A 103 5.88 5.97 7.84
N VAL A 104 4.61 6.06 8.25
CA VAL A 104 3.56 6.82 7.59
C VAL A 104 3.60 8.25 8.11
N SER A 105 3.53 9.22 7.21
CA SER A 105 3.50 10.63 7.58
C SER A 105 2.26 10.96 8.45
N PRO A 106 2.33 11.97 9.33
CA PRO A 106 1.21 12.33 10.22
C PRO A 106 -0.04 12.90 9.53
N GLU A 107 0.07 13.26 8.25
CA GLU A 107 -0.96 13.93 7.43
C GLU A 107 -1.93 12.94 6.75
#